data_AF-A0A3N5PZN5-F1
#
_entry.id   AF-A0A3N5PZN5-F1
#
_cell.length_a   1.000
_cell.length_b   1.000
_cell.length_c   1.000
_cell.angle_alpha   90.00
_cell.angle_beta   90.00
_cell.angle_gamma   90.00
#
_symmetry.space_group_name_H-M   'P 1'
#
loop_
_entity.id
_entity.type
_entity.pdbx_description
1 polymer ?
#
loop_
_entity_poly.entity_id
_entity_poly.type
_entity_poly.pdbx_seq_one_letter_code
_entity_poly.pdbx_strand_id
1 'polypeptide(L)'
;MTNTLHRFGDAQSFRDDFIVFAIASRGKNDEGSVPKLRRFLEIALQFKPVNLGDARHGGAYRPSRSMSPIAHWNRDNSPNFQKVIEGLDTTTTAAAVFDNLEAAEQCTKAVREADLGLSINISTSIEGAVACCNVAGIPRHSAGYSLGFEGKTEHLPNSDVLALSTMCGHGMVSMSLSKKMIDWVKEGRRTPDQAAVVLSRFCSCGVFNPSRARRLLEEARERTK
;
A
#
# COMPACT_ATOMS: atom_id res chain seq x y z
N MET A 1 8.97 -6.77 7.17
CA MET A 1 9.37 -5.76 6.17
C MET A 1 9.05 -4.39 6.76
N THR A 2 10.01 -3.49 6.90
CA THR A 2 9.83 -2.16 7.56
C THR A 2 9.64 -1.03 6.57
N ASN A 3 9.62 -1.30 5.26
CA ASN A 3 9.72 -0.25 4.25
C ASN A 3 8.50 0.69 4.27
N THR A 4 7.29 0.18 4.49
CA THR A 4 6.08 1.02 4.64
C THR A 4 6.01 1.76 5.98
N LEU A 5 6.90 1.48 6.93
CA LEU A 5 7.01 2.23 8.20
C LEU A 5 7.49 3.67 7.97
N HIS A 6 8.26 3.92 6.91
CA HIS A 6 8.83 5.24 6.59
C HIS A 6 7.88 6.13 5.76
N ARG A 7 6.58 5.83 5.76
CA ARG A 7 5.58 6.69 5.14
C ARG A 7 5.53 8.03 5.87
N PHE A 8 5.62 9.11 5.11
CA PHE A 8 5.61 10.46 5.67
C PHE A 8 4.18 10.89 6.03
N GLY A 9 4.03 11.48 7.21
CA GLY A 9 2.78 12.03 7.74
C GLY A 9 2.68 11.84 9.25
N ASP A 10 1.80 12.59 9.89
CA ASP A 10 1.44 12.38 11.29
C ASP A 10 0.51 11.18 11.46
N ALA A 11 0.31 10.73 12.70
CA ALA A 11 -0.55 9.59 13.03
C ALA A 11 -2.00 9.74 12.50
N GLN A 12 -2.55 10.95 12.51
CA GLN A 12 -3.92 11.23 12.06
C GLN A 12 -4.07 11.11 10.54
N SER A 13 -2.99 11.35 9.80
CA SER A 13 -2.94 11.24 8.34
C SER A 13 -3.08 9.80 7.84
N PHE A 14 -2.90 8.78 8.69
CA PHE A 14 -3.00 7.35 8.38
C PHE A 14 -4.42 6.77 8.56
N ARG A 15 -5.43 7.60 8.85
CA ARG A 15 -6.83 7.18 9.09
C ARG A 15 -7.46 6.37 7.94
N ASP A 16 -6.91 6.46 6.75
CA ASP A 16 -7.32 5.77 5.53
C ASP A 16 -6.15 5.00 4.90
N ASP A 17 -5.19 4.54 5.71
CA ASP A 17 -4.00 3.84 5.23
C ASP A 17 -3.62 2.66 6.12
N PHE A 18 -4.16 1.50 5.75
CA PHE A 18 -3.93 0.23 6.43
C PHE A 18 -3.36 -0.77 5.45
N ILE A 19 -2.14 -1.25 5.72
CA ILE A 19 -1.51 -2.29 4.91
C ILE A 19 -1.35 -3.54 5.78
N VAL A 20 -2.05 -4.60 5.42
CA VAL A 20 -1.93 -5.91 6.05
C VAL A 20 -1.04 -6.79 5.17
N PHE A 21 0.05 -7.29 5.74
CA PHE A 21 0.99 -8.18 5.09
C PHE A 21 0.85 -9.60 5.62
N ALA A 22 1.02 -10.58 4.74
CA ALA A 22 1.26 -11.98 5.09
C ALA A 22 2.61 -12.44 4.54
N ILE A 23 3.42 -13.02 5.42
CA ILE A 23 4.82 -13.36 5.12
C ILE A 23 5.13 -14.74 5.71
N ALA A 24 5.74 -15.60 4.90
CA ALA A 24 6.37 -16.82 5.41
C ALA A 24 7.79 -16.53 5.93
N SER A 25 8.13 -17.11 7.07
CA SER A 25 9.48 -17.18 7.60
C SER A 25 10.26 -18.29 6.91
N ARG A 26 11.37 -17.90 6.28
CA ARG A 26 12.28 -18.80 5.57
C ARG A 26 12.79 -19.91 6.50
N GLY A 27 12.75 -21.16 6.02
CA GLY A 27 13.16 -22.35 6.76
C GLY A 27 12.30 -22.69 7.97
N LYS A 28 11.10 -22.11 8.11
CA LYS A 28 10.18 -22.36 9.23
C LYS A 28 8.78 -22.74 8.75
N ASN A 29 8.20 -21.97 7.85
CA ASN A 29 6.84 -22.17 7.33
C ASN A 29 6.70 -21.71 5.86
N ASP A 30 7.82 -21.65 5.14
CA ASP A 30 7.91 -21.28 3.72
C ASP A 30 7.57 -22.41 2.76
N GLU A 31 7.76 -23.67 3.17
CA GLU A 31 7.27 -24.84 2.45
C GLU A 31 5.74 -24.82 2.37
N GLY A 32 5.20 -24.97 1.16
CA GLY A 32 3.75 -24.90 0.92
C GLY A 32 3.11 -23.54 1.23
N SER A 33 3.90 -22.46 1.32
CA SER A 33 3.37 -21.13 1.66
C SER A 33 2.58 -20.44 0.54
N VAL A 34 2.81 -20.80 -0.73
CA VAL A 34 2.12 -20.19 -1.89
C VAL A 34 0.60 -20.32 -1.80
N PRO A 35 0.00 -21.52 -1.60
CA PRO A 35 -1.44 -21.65 -1.38
C PRO A 35 -1.96 -20.84 -0.19
N LYS A 36 -1.18 -20.75 0.90
CA LYS A 36 -1.54 -19.98 2.10
C LYS A 36 -1.56 -18.48 1.80
N LEU A 37 -0.60 -17.98 1.04
CA LEU A 37 -0.55 -16.58 0.60
C LEU A 37 -1.69 -16.23 -0.36
N ARG A 38 -2.05 -17.13 -1.29
CA ARG A 38 -3.24 -16.96 -2.13
C ARG A 38 -4.51 -16.91 -1.28
N ARG A 39 -4.64 -17.81 -0.32
CA ARG A 39 -5.78 -17.83 0.60
C ARG A 39 -5.90 -16.54 1.42
N PHE A 40 -4.77 -15.98 1.87
CA PHE A 40 -4.75 -14.67 2.51
C PHE A 40 -5.33 -13.57 1.60
N LEU A 41 -4.91 -13.51 0.33
CA LEU A 41 -5.43 -12.51 -0.62
C LEU A 41 -6.92 -12.71 -0.94
N GLU A 42 -7.38 -13.96 -1.04
CA GLU A 42 -8.81 -14.29 -1.21
C GLU A 42 -9.66 -13.84 -0.01
N ILE A 43 -9.15 -14.01 1.21
CA ILE A 43 -9.81 -13.50 2.43
C ILE A 43 -9.86 -11.98 2.38
N ALA A 44 -8.73 -11.33 2.09
CA ALA A 44 -8.65 -9.87 2.01
C ALA A 44 -9.65 -9.30 0.99
N LEU A 45 -9.83 -9.96 -0.15
CA LEU A 45 -10.74 -9.53 -1.22
C LEU A 45 -12.19 -9.38 -0.76
N GLN A 46 -12.64 -10.18 0.22
CA GLN A 46 -14.00 -10.10 0.79
C GLN A 46 -14.26 -8.76 1.49
N PHE A 47 -13.20 -8.09 1.94
CA PHE A 47 -13.24 -6.81 2.63
C PHE A 47 -12.91 -5.61 1.73
N LYS A 48 -13.02 -5.78 0.40
CA LYS A 48 -12.93 -4.71 -0.61
C LYS A 48 -11.65 -3.87 -0.47
N PRO A 49 -10.46 -4.48 -0.61
CA PRO A 49 -9.21 -3.76 -0.54
C PRO A 49 -9.11 -2.76 -1.70
N VAL A 50 -8.41 -1.65 -1.47
CA VAL A 50 -8.13 -0.65 -2.50
C VAL A 50 -6.91 -1.01 -3.34
N ASN A 51 -6.06 -1.91 -2.83
CA ASN A 51 -4.98 -2.50 -3.60
C ASN A 51 -4.62 -3.89 -3.03
N LEU A 52 -4.16 -4.77 -3.91
CA LEU A 52 -3.52 -6.03 -3.55
C LEU A 52 -2.17 -6.08 -4.24
N GLY A 53 -1.21 -6.77 -3.65
CA GLY A 53 0.06 -7.02 -4.30
C GLY A 53 0.86 -8.15 -3.71
N ASP A 54 1.85 -8.58 -4.47
CA ASP A 54 2.90 -9.48 -4.00
C ASP A 54 4.27 -8.90 -4.33
N ALA A 55 5.29 -9.19 -3.52
CA ALA A 55 6.60 -8.58 -3.69
C ALA A 55 7.40 -9.06 -4.93
N ARG A 56 6.90 -10.04 -5.70
CA ARG A 56 7.60 -10.63 -6.86
C ARG A 56 6.94 -10.27 -8.17
N HIS A 57 5.62 -10.28 -8.23
CA HIS A 57 4.83 -10.01 -9.43
C HIS A 57 4.08 -8.67 -9.34
N GLY A 58 3.94 -8.07 -8.17
CA GLY A 58 3.52 -6.68 -7.98
C GLY A 58 2.04 -6.48 -7.78
N GLY A 59 1.62 -5.21 -7.86
CA GLY A 59 0.28 -4.79 -7.45
C GLY A 59 -0.82 -4.93 -8.51
N ALA A 60 -2.07 -4.74 -8.08
CA ALA A 60 -3.25 -4.79 -8.93
C ALA A 60 -3.25 -3.75 -10.07
N TYR A 61 -2.47 -2.67 -9.88
CA TYR A 61 -2.25 -1.61 -10.86
C TYR A 61 -0.98 -1.82 -11.73
N ARG A 62 -0.43 -3.04 -11.80
CA ARG A 62 0.88 -3.32 -12.44
C ARG A 62 1.07 -2.66 -13.83
N PRO A 63 2.31 -2.30 -14.20
CA PRO A 63 2.68 -2.00 -15.58
C PRO A 63 2.32 -3.13 -16.55
N SER A 64 1.88 -2.78 -17.76
CA SER A 64 1.62 -3.74 -18.84
C SER A 64 2.95 -4.34 -19.35
N ARG A 65 2.91 -5.54 -19.95
CA ARG A 65 4.08 -6.08 -20.68
C ARG A 65 4.29 -5.35 -22.02
N SER A 66 3.22 -4.84 -22.61
CA SER A 66 3.27 -3.96 -23.78
C SER A 66 3.08 -2.52 -23.30
N MET A 67 4.18 -1.78 -23.20
CA MET A 67 4.21 -0.39 -22.75
C MET A 67 4.79 0.50 -23.84
N SER A 68 4.05 1.54 -24.22
CA SER A 68 4.60 2.72 -24.89
C SER A 68 4.61 3.89 -23.89
N PRO A 69 5.41 4.95 -24.12
CA PRO A 69 5.41 6.13 -23.23
C PRO A 69 4.02 6.76 -23.01
N ILE A 70 3.11 6.58 -23.97
CA ILE A 70 1.75 7.13 -23.94
C ILE A 70 0.78 6.17 -23.23
N ALA A 71 1.12 4.88 -23.11
CA ALA A 71 0.25 3.86 -22.51
C ALA A 71 -0.11 4.15 -21.04
N HIS A 72 0.69 4.95 -20.32
CA HIS A 72 0.32 5.38 -18.98
C HIS A 72 -0.95 6.25 -18.97
N TRP A 73 -1.28 6.95 -20.05
CA TRP A 73 -2.36 7.94 -20.01
C TRP A 73 -3.70 7.40 -20.50
N ASN A 74 -3.67 6.37 -21.36
CA ASN A 74 -4.85 5.89 -22.07
C ASN A 74 -5.19 4.42 -21.79
N ARG A 75 -4.59 3.81 -20.77
CA ARG A 75 -4.87 2.43 -20.38
C ARG A 75 -6.00 2.34 -19.36
N ASP A 76 -6.60 1.15 -19.27
CA ASP A 76 -7.51 0.81 -18.19
C ASP A 76 -6.84 1.05 -16.82
N ASN A 77 -7.59 1.72 -15.96
CA ASN A 77 -7.19 2.12 -14.62
C ASN A 77 -7.79 1.20 -13.54
N SER A 78 -8.60 0.23 -13.94
CA SER A 78 -9.24 -0.72 -13.03
C SER A 78 -8.19 -1.67 -12.43
N PRO A 79 -8.17 -1.87 -11.10
CA PRO A 79 -7.31 -2.86 -10.49
C PRO A 79 -7.75 -4.27 -10.89
N ASN A 80 -6.79 -5.15 -11.20
CA ASN A 80 -7.08 -6.56 -11.46
C ASN A 80 -6.57 -7.43 -10.29
N PHE A 81 -7.41 -7.58 -9.27
CA PHE A 81 -7.09 -8.37 -8.07
C PHE A 81 -6.93 -9.85 -8.37
N GLN A 82 -7.78 -10.41 -9.22
CA GLN A 82 -7.73 -11.83 -9.58
C GLN A 82 -6.39 -12.21 -10.21
N LYS A 83 -5.85 -11.35 -11.08
CA LYS A 83 -4.53 -11.53 -11.69
C LYS A 83 -3.38 -11.53 -10.67
N VAL A 84 -3.51 -10.79 -9.57
CA VAL A 84 -2.52 -10.81 -8.47
C VAL A 84 -2.59 -12.16 -7.75
N ILE A 85 -3.79 -12.64 -7.44
CA ILE A 85 -4.01 -13.91 -6.73
C ILE A 85 -3.52 -15.10 -7.57
N GLU A 86 -3.94 -15.18 -8.83
CA GLU A 86 -3.57 -16.25 -9.75
C GLU A 86 -2.09 -16.22 -10.12
N GLY A 87 -1.51 -15.02 -10.24
CA GLY A 87 -0.11 -14.81 -10.59
C GLY A 87 0.88 -15.09 -9.45
N LEU A 88 0.42 -15.28 -8.22
CA LEU A 88 1.28 -15.60 -7.09
C LEU A 88 1.72 -17.06 -7.18
N ASP A 89 2.90 -17.34 -7.70
CA ASP A 89 3.43 -18.70 -7.94
C ASP A 89 4.67 -19.05 -7.09
N THR A 90 5.17 -18.10 -6.29
CA THR A 90 6.40 -18.24 -5.53
C THR A 90 6.25 -17.71 -4.11
N THR A 91 7.00 -18.28 -3.17
CA THR A 91 7.03 -17.81 -1.79
C THR A 91 7.50 -16.35 -1.74
N THR A 92 6.65 -15.48 -1.22
CA THR A 92 6.86 -14.03 -1.23
C THR A 92 6.12 -13.38 -0.05
N THR A 93 6.14 -12.05 -0.01
CA THR A 93 5.24 -11.24 0.82
C THR A 93 3.99 -10.90 0.01
N ALA A 94 2.82 -11.23 0.54
CA ALA A 94 1.54 -10.77 0.03
C ALA A 94 1.05 -9.58 0.85
N ALA A 95 0.37 -8.64 0.21
CA ALA A 95 -0.12 -7.42 0.85
C ALA A 95 -1.55 -7.10 0.39
N ALA A 96 -2.35 -6.65 1.35
CA ALA A 96 -3.66 -6.06 1.12
C ALA A 96 -3.70 -4.65 1.71
N VAL A 97 -4.22 -3.70 0.95
CA VAL A 97 -4.29 -2.29 1.33
C VAL A 97 -5.75 -1.90 1.49
N PHE A 98 -6.11 -1.28 2.60
CA PHE A 98 -7.44 -0.79 2.93
C PHE A 98 -7.41 0.71 3.24
N ASP A 99 -8.51 1.37 2.93
CA ASP A 99 -8.69 2.82 3.13
C ASP A 99 -9.63 3.17 4.30
N ASN A 100 -9.95 2.18 5.13
CA ASN A 100 -10.76 2.36 6.31
C ASN A 100 -10.41 1.31 7.36
N LEU A 101 -10.59 1.69 8.63
CA LEU A 101 -10.25 0.86 9.78
C LEU A 101 -11.10 -0.42 9.84
N GLU A 102 -12.41 -0.31 9.61
CA GLU A 102 -13.36 -1.43 9.71
C GLU A 102 -12.95 -2.60 8.80
N ALA A 103 -12.64 -2.33 7.53
CA ALA A 103 -12.19 -3.37 6.59
C ALA A 103 -10.87 -4.01 7.04
N ALA A 104 -9.92 -3.22 7.58
CA ALA A 104 -8.66 -3.73 8.08
C ALA A 104 -8.84 -4.59 9.34
N GLU A 105 -9.72 -4.20 10.26
CA GLU A 105 -10.08 -4.95 11.47
C GLU A 105 -10.73 -6.29 11.13
N GLN A 106 -11.76 -6.28 10.26
CA GLN A 106 -12.46 -7.49 9.86
C GLN A 106 -11.55 -8.44 9.05
N CYS A 107 -10.71 -7.89 8.16
CA CYS A 107 -9.70 -8.68 7.47
C CYS A 107 -8.71 -9.32 8.45
N THR A 108 -8.22 -8.56 9.43
CA THR A 108 -7.27 -9.08 10.44
C THR A 108 -7.89 -10.21 11.24
N LYS A 109 -9.14 -10.04 11.67
CA LYS A 109 -9.90 -11.08 12.38
C LYS A 109 -10.09 -12.34 11.53
N ALA A 110 -10.52 -12.19 10.27
CA ALA A 110 -10.72 -13.32 9.37
C ALA A 110 -9.42 -14.07 9.05
N VAL A 111 -8.31 -13.35 8.89
CA VAL A 111 -6.98 -13.97 8.69
C VAL A 111 -6.51 -14.73 9.93
N ARG A 112 -6.77 -14.20 11.13
CA ARG A 112 -6.51 -14.90 12.40
C ARG A 112 -7.35 -16.17 12.52
N GLU A 113 -8.63 -16.11 12.18
CA GLU A 113 -9.54 -17.28 12.21
C GLU A 113 -9.15 -18.35 11.19
N ALA A 114 -8.60 -17.94 10.05
CA ALA A 114 -8.14 -18.87 9.02
C ALA A 114 -6.85 -19.62 9.39
N ASP A 115 -6.15 -19.19 10.44
CA ASP A 115 -4.93 -19.82 11.00
C ASP A 115 -3.97 -20.36 9.92
N LEU A 116 -3.61 -19.49 8.98
CA LEU A 116 -2.80 -19.88 7.82
C LEU A 116 -1.35 -20.24 8.19
N GLY A 117 -0.96 -20.07 9.46
CA GLY A 117 0.41 -20.26 9.93
C GLY A 117 1.41 -19.30 9.29
N LEU A 118 0.97 -18.12 8.86
CA LEU A 118 1.81 -17.05 8.28
C LEU A 118 2.02 -15.92 9.29
N SER A 119 3.15 -15.22 9.17
CA SER A 119 3.38 -14.00 9.96
C SER A 119 2.55 -12.86 9.38
N ILE A 120 1.74 -12.22 10.22
CA ILE A 120 0.95 -11.04 9.85
C ILE A 120 1.62 -9.77 10.37
N ASN A 121 1.73 -8.75 9.52
CA ASN A 121 2.23 -7.44 9.89
C ASN A 121 1.23 -6.38 9.42
N ILE A 122 0.90 -5.42 10.29
CA ILE A 122 -0.03 -4.33 9.98
C ILE A 122 0.76 -3.03 10.03
N SER A 123 0.75 -2.30 8.92
CA SER A 123 1.42 -1.01 8.78
C SER A 123 0.35 0.09 8.67
N THR A 124 0.28 0.92 9.71
CA THR A 124 -0.61 2.08 9.88
C THR A 124 -0.14 2.86 11.13
N SER A 125 -0.96 3.75 11.70
CA SER A 125 -0.70 4.33 13.03
C SER A 125 -0.69 3.25 14.13
N ILE A 126 -0.13 3.58 15.30
CA ILE A 126 -0.08 2.65 16.44
C ILE A 126 -1.50 2.31 16.88
N GLU A 127 -2.34 3.33 17.00
CA GLU A 127 -3.73 3.22 17.41
C GLU A 127 -4.51 2.35 16.43
N GLY A 128 -4.32 2.55 15.13
CA GLY A 128 -4.95 1.72 14.10
C GLY A 128 -4.50 0.26 14.15
N ALA A 129 -3.20 0.00 14.36
CA ALA A 129 -2.68 -1.36 14.50
C ALA A 129 -3.21 -2.05 15.76
N VAL A 130 -3.29 -1.33 16.88
CA VAL A 130 -3.84 -1.83 18.15
C VAL A 130 -5.33 -2.14 18.01
N ALA A 131 -6.10 -1.29 17.33
CA ALA A 131 -7.52 -1.54 17.06
C ALA A 131 -7.74 -2.85 16.27
N CYS A 132 -6.98 -3.05 15.19
CA CYS A 132 -6.99 -4.31 14.44
C CYS A 132 -6.65 -5.54 15.31
N CYS A 133 -5.63 -5.43 16.16
CA CYS A 133 -5.27 -6.51 17.09
C CYS A 133 -6.37 -6.81 18.10
N ASN A 134 -7.02 -5.78 18.66
CA ASN A 134 -8.09 -5.92 19.64
C ASN A 134 -9.31 -6.65 19.04
N VAL A 135 -9.75 -6.25 17.84
CA VAL A 135 -10.89 -6.91 17.16
C VAL A 135 -10.59 -8.37 16.81
N ALA A 136 -9.33 -8.68 16.47
CA ALA A 136 -8.90 -10.05 16.23
C ALA A 136 -8.65 -10.87 17.52
N GLY A 137 -8.77 -10.25 18.70
CA GLY A 137 -8.54 -10.90 19.99
C GLY A 137 -7.09 -11.36 20.20
N ILE A 138 -6.11 -10.64 19.63
CA ILE A 138 -4.69 -10.97 19.72
C ILE A 138 -3.90 -9.86 20.42
N PRO A 139 -3.00 -10.18 21.36
CA PRO A 139 -2.05 -9.21 21.85
C PRO A 139 -1.01 -8.90 20.76
N ARG A 140 -0.66 -7.62 20.60
CA ARG A 140 0.41 -7.22 19.66
C ARG A 140 1.76 -7.79 20.13
N HIS A 141 2.40 -8.58 19.28
CA HIS A 141 3.71 -9.19 19.59
C HIS A 141 4.88 -8.18 19.57
N SER A 142 4.96 -7.33 18.54
CA SER A 142 6.05 -6.35 18.38
C SER A 142 5.56 -5.07 17.70
N ALA A 143 6.33 -3.98 17.80
CA ALA A 143 6.06 -2.70 17.13
C ALA A 143 7.35 -2.15 16.53
N GLY A 144 7.24 -1.58 15.34
CA GLY A 144 8.29 -0.76 14.75
C GLY A 144 7.86 0.70 14.76
N TYR A 145 8.81 1.60 14.98
CA TYR A 145 8.62 3.04 14.91
C TYR A 145 9.54 3.63 13.86
N SER A 146 9.02 4.54 13.05
CA SER A 146 9.88 5.45 12.29
C SER A 146 10.10 6.68 13.13
N LEU A 147 11.37 7.04 13.35
CA LEU A 147 11.72 8.29 14.05
C LEU A 147 11.59 9.52 13.15
N GLY A 148 11.29 9.32 11.86
CA GLY A 148 11.20 10.38 10.87
C GLY A 148 12.56 10.70 10.23
N PHE A 149 12.65 11.89 9.64
CA PHE A 149 13.86 12.38 8.99
C PHE A 149 14.65 13.25 9.95
N GLU A 150 15.95 13.00 10.06
CA GLU A 150 16.90 13.75 10.89
C GLU A 150 17.93 14.48 10.02
N GLY A 151 18.43 15.63 10.48
CA GLY A 151 19.46 16.42 9.80
C GLY A 151 18.91 17.61 9.00
N LYS A 152 19.49 17.87 7.82
CA LYS A 152 19.14 19.04 6.95
C LYS A 152 17.80 18.85 6.23
N THR A 153 16.72 18.82 7.00
CA THR A 153 15.36 18.56 6.51
C THR A 153 14.83 19.65 5.57
N GLU A 154 15.46 20.84 5.56
CA GLU A 154 15.19 21.93 4.62
C GLU A 154 15.50 21.59 3.16
N HIS A 155 16.31 20.56 2.91
CA HIS A 155 16.60 20.06 1.56
C HIS A 155 15.62 18.96 1.10
N LEU A 156 14.71 18.53 1.97
CA LEU A 156 13.69 17.56 1.58
C LEU A 156 12.67 18.19 0.63
N PRO A 157 12.07 17.39 -0.26
CA PRO A 157 10.88 17.81 -0.99
C PRO A 157 9.77 18.26 -0.03
N ASN A 158 8.82 19.05 -0.52
CA ASN A 158 7.69 19.46 0.29
C ASN A 158 6.87 18.25 0.79
N SER A 159 6.05 18.50 1.82
CA SER A 159 5.26 17.48 2.51
C SER A 159 4.38 16.64 1.58
N ASP A 160 3.75 17.27 0.58
CA ASP A 160 2.86 16.58 -0.36
C ASP A 160 3.64 15.60 -1.24
N VAL A 161 4.81 16.02 -1.74
CA VAL A 161 5.72 15.18 -2.53
C VAL A 161 6.25 14.03 -1.68
N LEU A 162 6.65 14.29 -0.43
CA LEU A 162 7.10 13.26 0.50
C LEU A 162 6.00 12.24 0.81
N ALA A 163 4.79 12.69 1.11
CA ALA A 163 3.66 11.83 1.46
C ALA A 163 3.30 10.86 0.32
N LEU A 164 3.37 11.31 -0.94
CA LEU A 164 3.11 10.46 -2.11
C LEU A 164 4.28 9.49 -2.39
N SER A 165 5.50 9.99 -2.47
CA SER A 165 6.67 9.21 -2.87
C SER A 165 7.07 8.12 -1.86
N THR A 166 6.95 8.41 -0.56
CA THR A 166 7.32 7.47 0.52
C THR A 166 6.32 6.33 0.70
N MET A 167 5.12 6.44 0.11
CA MET A 167 4.06 5.44 0.20
C MET A 167 4.48 4.05 -0.28
N CYS A 168 5.34 3.97 -1.31
CA CYS A 168 5.87 2.69 -1.77
C CYS A 168 6.82 2.01 -0.75
N GLY A 169 7.42 2.79 0.16
CA GLY A 169 8.46 2.35 1.10
C GLY A 169 9.81 1.98 0.50
N HIS A 170 9.85 1.57 -0.77
CA HIS A 170 11.07 1.15 -1.49
C HIS A 170 11.73 2.29 -2.30
N GLY A 171 11.16 3.50 -2.27
CA GLY A 171 11.65 4.62 -3.09
C GLY A 171 11.39 4.51 -4.60
N MET A 172 10.55 3.56 -5.03
CA MET A 172 10.26 3.34 -6.46
C MET A 172 9.32 4.38 -7.08
N VAL A 173 8.55 5.10 -6.26
CA VAL A 173 7.74 6.23 -6.71
C VAL A 173 8.61 7.49 -6.61
N SER A 174 9.05 8.00 -7.76
CA SER A 174 10.00 9.11 -7.77
C SER A 174 9.37 10.41 -7.26
N MET A 175 10.21 11.22 -6.59
CA MET A 175 9.84 12.55 -6.11
C MET A 175 9.40 13.47 -7.26
N SER A 176 10.12 13.40 -8.39
CA SER A 176 9.82 14.19 -9.58
C SER A 176 8.49 13.82 -10.24
N LEU A 177 8.14 12.52 -10.26
CA LEU A 177 6.83 12.08 -10.74
C LEU A 177 5.72 12.53 -9.79
N SER A 178 5.93 12.38 -8.49
CA SER A 178 4.97 12.82 -7.46
C SER A 178 4.68 14.31 -7.57
N LYS A 179 5.72 15.14 -7.68
CA LYS A 179 5.59 16.58 -7.92
C LYS A 179 4.81 16.88 -9.20
N LYS A 180 5.16 16.21 -10.30
CA LYS A 180 4.48 16.41 -11.58
C LYS A 180 3.00 16.02 -11.53
N MET A 181 2.64 14.97 -10.79
CA MET A 181 1.25 14.58 -10.59
C MET A 181 0.47 15.62 -9.78
N ILE A 182 1.08 16.20 -8.74
CA ILE A 182 0.49 17.32 -7.99
C ILE A 182 0.26 18.52 -8.92
N ASP A 183 1.29 18.93 -9.67
CA ASP A 183 1.21 20.07 -10.59
C ASP A 183 0.10 19.85 -11.63
N TRP A 184 0.00 18.66 -12.23
CA TRP A 184 -1.03 18.34 -13.21
C TRP A 184 -2.45 18.29 -12.65
N VAL A 185 -2.62 17.90 -11.40
CA VAL A 185 -3.92 17.96 -10.72
C VAL A 185 -4.30 19.41 -10.43
N LYS A 186 -3.36 20.25 -9.98
CA LYS A 186 -3.55 21.70 -9.78
C LYS A 186 -3.91 22.42 -11.09
N GLU A 187 -3.26 22.05 -12.18
CA GLU A 187 -3.49 22.59 -13.53
C GLU A 187 -4.77 22.05 -14.19
N GLY A 188 -5.51 21.14 -13.54
CA GLY A 188 -6.70 20.51 -14.12
C GLY A 188 -6.43 19.57 -15.31
N ARG A 189 -5.16 19.20 -15.54
CA ARG A 189 -4.74 18.30 -16.64
C ARG A 189 -5.03 16.84 -16.35
N ARG A 190 -5.18 16.50 -15.06
CA ARG A 190 -5.55 15.17 -14.56
C ARG A 190 -6.46 15.31 -13.36
N THR A 191 -7.34 14.32 -13.16
CA THR A 191 -8.07 14.19 -11.91
C THR A 191 -7.17 13.56 -10.82
N PRO A 192 -7.46 13.77 -9.53
CA PRO A 192 -6.77 13.08 -8.44
C PRO A 192 -6.76 11.55 -8.60
N ASP A 193 -7.88 10.94 -9.01
CA ASP A 193 -7.96 9.50 -9.26
C ASP A 193 -6.99 9.04 -10.37
N GLN A 194 -6.94 9.76 -11.49
CA GLN A 194 -6.03 9.43 -12.60
C GLN A 194 -4.57 9.50 -12.16
N ALA A 195 -4.20 10.54 -11.42
CA ALA A 195 -2.86 10.74 -10.90
C ALA A 195 -2.48 9.68 -9.86
N ALA A 196 -3.38 9.36 -8.92
CA ALA A 196 -3.18 8.32 -7.93
C ALA A 196 -2.95 6.95 -8.58
N VAL A 197 -3.78 6.58 -9.57
CA VAL A 197 -3.61 5.33 -10.32
C VAL A 197 -2.26 5.31 -11.05
N VAL A 198 -1.82 6.42 -11.65
CA VAL A 198 -0.51 6.48 -12.33
C VAL A 198 0.63 6.22 -11.34
N LEU A 199 0.61 6.83 -10.16
CA LEU A 199 1.63 6.63 -9.11
C LEU A 199 1.67 5.18 -8.62
N SER A 200 0.51 4.56 -8.40
CA SER A 200 0.41 3.16 -7.95
C SER A 200 1.17 2.16 -8.83
N ARG A 201 1.32 2.46 -10.13
CA ARG A 201 1.99 1.57 -11.11
C ARG A 201 3.48 1.44 -10.86
N PHE A 202 4.08 2.44 -10.23
CA PHE A 202 5.50 2.47 -9.91
C PHE A 202 5.79 1.82 -8.56
N CYS A 203 4.76 1.40 -7.82
CA CYS A 203 4.91 0.53 -6.67
C CYS A 203 5.00 -0.93 -7.11
N SER A 204 6.22 -1.47 -7.11
CA SER A 204 6.51 -2.83 -7.60
C SER A 204 5.92 -3.95 -6.75
N CYS A 205 5.53 -3.70 -5.49
CA CYS A 205 4.97 -4.69 -4.57
C CYS A 205 3.48 -4.48 -4.25
N GLY A 206 2.84 -3.44 -4.81
CA GLY A 206 1.40 -3.20 -4.65
C GLY A 206 0.93 -2.70 -3.29
N VAL A 207 1.82 -2.16 -2.46
CA VAL A 207 1.46 -1.59 -1.14
C VAL A 207 0.98 -0.14 -1.21
N PHE A 208 1.19 0.54 -2.34
CA PHE A 208 0.77 1.92 -2.52
C PHE A 208 -0.75 2.03 -2.42
N ASN A 209 -1.24 2.98 -1.62
CA ASN A 209 -2.65 3.18 -1.36
C ASN A 209 -3.22 4.26 -2.30
N PRO A 210 -3.96 3.86 -3.36
CA PRO A 210 -4.52 4.82 -4.31
C PRO A 210 -5.55 5.76 -3.66
N SER A 211 -6.33 5.29 -2.66
CA SER A 211 -7.32 6.11 -1.96
C SER A 211 -6.66 7.23 -1.17
N ARG A 212 -5.61 6.91 -0.39
CA ARG A 212 -4.82 7.93 0.32
C ARG A 212 -4.16 8.90 -0.67
N ALA A 213 -3.56 8.40 -1.74
CA ALA A 213 -2.91 9.25 -2.73
C ALA A 213 -3.91 10.22 -3.39
N ARG A 214 -5.12 9.74 -3.72
CA ARG A 214 -6.21 10.58 -4.24
C ARG A 214 -6.55 11.71 -3.26
N ARG A 215 -6.74 11.38 -1.97
CA ARG A 215 -7.02 12.39 -0.94
C ARG A 215 -5.90 13.41 -0.83
N LEU A 216 -4.63 12.98 -0.78
CA LEU A 216 -3.48 13.88 -0.71
C LEU A 216 -3.39 14.81 -1.93
N LEU A 217 -3.68 14.30 -3.13
CA LEU A 217 -3.71 15.09 -4.36
C LEU A 217 -4.86 16.12 -4.37
N GLU A 218 -6.01 15.76 -3.83
CA GLU A 218 -7.16 16.65 -3.65
C GLU A 218 -6.84 17.77 -2.64
N GLU A 219 -6.35 17.41 -1.46
CA GLU A 219 -5.90 18.40 -0.45
C GLU A 219 -4.78 19.30 -0.98
N ALA A 220 -3.85 18.76 -1.78
CA ALA A 220 -2.82 19.55 -2.41
C ALA A 220 -3.42 20.55 -3.41
N ARG A 221 -4.43 20.13 -4.20
CA ARG A 221 -5.14 20.98 -5.17
C ARG A 221 -5.78 22.20 -4.52
N GLU A 222 -6.43 22.01 -3.38
CA GLU A 222 -7.13 23.07 -2.64
C GLU A 222 -6.17 24.03 -1.94
N ARG A 223 -4.99 23.54 -1.54
CA ARG A 223 -3.86 24.36 -1.03
C ARG A 223 -3.26 25.18 -2.17
N THR A 224 -3.95 26.28 -2.50
CA THR A 224 -3.50 27.28 -3.46
C THR A 224 -2.52 28.23 -2.78
N LYS A 225 -1.26 28.18 -3.21
CA LYS A 225 -0.11 29.05 -2.85
C LYS A 225 -0.02 29.52 -1.39
#